data_AF-A0AAJ1IG46-F1
#
_entry.id   AF-A0AAJ1IG46-F1
#
_cell.length_a   1.000
_cell.length_b   1.000
_cell.length_c   1.000
_cell.angle_alpha   90.00
_cell.angle_beta   90.00
_cell.angle_gamma   90.00
#
_symmetry.space_group_name_H-M   'P 1'
#
loop_
_entity.id
_entity.type
_entity.pdbx_description
1 polymer ?
#
loop_
_entity_poly.entity_id
_entity_poly.type
_entity_poly.pdbx_seq_one_letter_code
_entity_poly.pdbx_strand_id
1 'polypeptide(L)'
;MCDWMLYYKEGKQLNSSEKFEQAQKLLEAALDGCPDGDSTLACEIVFEIGRSFFGRGRRGAGIGNMLKAVKMGHEEEHTENMMRCLVNEYGMPVQKDSLSDDRAAFTAIHVMRYLYSKKSGKFGTHAERDMIMELVGDAWGDFKERIDLCGLKTMQKISKFREYVIFFPTFNVPESIESDGEHIIYADFGGDLCSCGSGLPYMWCCGRIKSVDELENGVF
;
A
#
# COMPACT_ATOMS: atom_id res chain seq x y z
N MET A 1 5.77 10.21 -33.79
CA MET A 1 4.50 10.30 -33.07
C MET A 1 4.35 8.99 -32.32
N CYS A 2 4.46 8.97 -30.99
CA CYS A 2 4.21 7.75 -30.22
C CYS A 2 2.72 7.42 -30.35
N ASP A 3 2.39 6.24 -30.86
CA ASP A 3 1.03 5.73 -30.88
C ASP A 3 0.70 5.16 -29.49
N TRP A 4 0.56 6.04 -28.50
CA TRP A 4 0.26 5.68 -27.12
C TRP A 4 -1.06 4.90 -27.00
N MET A 5 -2.01 5.13 -27.92
CA MET A 5 -3.26 4.37 -28.02
C MET A 5 -3.02 2.92 -28.41
N LEU A 6 -2.06 2.65 -29.30
CA LEU A 6 -1.65 1.27 -29.60
C LEU A 6 -1.06 0.59 -28.36
N TYR A 7 -0.15 1.25 -27.66
CA TYR A 7 0.43 0.72 -26.41
C TYR A 7 -0.63 0.45 -25.34
N TYR A 8 -1.62 1.33 -25.20
CA TYR A 8 -2.74 1.12 -24.29
C TYR A 8 -3.54 -0.14 -24.66
N LYS A 9 -3.94 -0.28 -25.93
CA LYS A 9 -4.72 -1.44 -26.41
C LYS A 9 -3.96 -2.75 -26.24
N GLU A 10 -2.69 -2.78 -26.63
CA GLU A 10 -1.82 -3.95 -26.46
C GLU A 10 -1.60 -4.28 -24.98
N GLY A 11 -1.34 -3.26 -24.16
CA GLY A 11 -1.18 -3.39 -22.70
C GLY A 11 -2.39 -4.05 -22.04
N LYS A 12 -3.62 -3.62 -22.39
CA LYS A 12 -4.85 -4.26 -21.91
C LYS A 12 -4.99 -5.71 -22.35
N GLN A 13 -4.68 -6.01 -23.61
CA GLN A 13 -4.73 -7.38 -24.12
C GLN A 13 -3.73 -8.28 -23.39
N LEU A 14 -2.53 -7.77 -23.09
CA LEU A 14 -1.51 -8.49 -22.32
C LEU A 14 -1.94 -8.71 -20.87
N ASN A 15 -2.59 -7.74 -20.21
CA ASN A 15 -3.20 -7.94 -18.89
C ASN A 15 -4.23 -9.07 -18.91
N SER A 16 -5.12 -9.10 -19.91
CA SER A 16 -6.10 -10.18 -20.08
C SER A 16 -5.47 -11.54 -20.41
N SER A 17 -4.25 -11.54 -20.93
CA SER A 17 -3.46 -12.75 -21.24
C SER A 17 -2.46 -13.10 -20.14
N GLU A 18 -2.57 -12.49 -18.95
CA GLU A 18 -1.70 -12.70 -17.79
C GLU A 18 -0.21 -12.39 -18.03
N LYS A 19 0.11 -11.61 -19.08
CA LYS A 19 1.47 -11.16 -19.41
C LYS A 19 1.80 -9.83 -18.73
N PHE A 20 1.67 -9.81 -17.40
CA PHE A 20 1.63 -8.58 -16.60
C PHE A 20 2.88 -7.71 -16.68
N GLU A 21 4.08 -8.29 -16.80
CA GLU A 21 5.31 -7.48 -16.92
C GLU A 21 5.37 -6.72 -18.26
N GLN A 22 4.96 -7.37 -19.36
CA GLN A 22 4.93 -6.74 -20.67
C GLN A 22 3.80 -5.70 -20.73
N ALA A 23 2.63 -6.04 -20.16
CA ALA A 23 1.51 -5.12 -20.02
C ALA A 23 1.93 -3.83 -19.30
N GLN A 24 2.59 -3.96 -18.13
CA GLN A 24 3.04 -2.80 -17.36
C GLN A 24 3.94 -1.87 -18.18
N LYS A 25 4.95 -2.41 -18.89
CA LYS A 25 5.88 -1.60 -19.70
C LYS A 25 5.15 -0.82 -20.80
N LEU A 26 4.20 -1.46 -21.48
CA LEU A 26 3.41 -0.78 -22.53
C LEU A 26 2.44 0.25 -21.93
N LEU A 27 1.82 -0.04 -20.80
CA LEU A 27 0.89 0.89 -20.14
C LEU A 27 1.60 2.11 -19.55
N GLU A 28 2.80 1.94 -18.98
CA GLU A 28 3.64 3.06 -18.54
C GLU A 28 4.05 3.93 -19.74
N ALA A 29 4.47 3.33 -20.86
CA ALA A 29 4.76 4.06 -22.08
C ALA A 29 3.52 4.75 -22.69
N ALA A 30 2.33 4.15 -22.55
CA ALA A 30 1.07 4.75 -22.95
C ALA A 30 0.73 5.97 -22.09
N LEU A 31 0.96 5.87 -20.78
CA LEU A 31 0.73 6.98 -19.83
C LEU A 31 1.66 8.15 -20.13
N ASP A 32 2.95 7.89 -20.36
CA ASP A 32 3.95 8.91 -20.71
C ASP A 32 3.63 9.64 -22.02
N GLY A 33 2.96 8.96 -22.95
CA GLY A 33 2.54 9.53 -24.24
C GLY A 33 1.14 10.13 -24.23
N CYS A 34 0.38 10.01 -23.14
CA CYS A 34 -0.99 10.48 -23.03
C CYS A 34 -1.04 12.02 -22.95
N PRO A 35 -1.83 12.71 -23.79
CA PRO A 35 -1.92 14.17 -23.74
C PRO A 35 -2.49 14.72 -22.43
N ASP A 36 -1.92 15.83 -21.95
CA ASP A 36 -2.42 16.61 -20.81
C ASP A 36 -3.81 17.20 -21.14
N GLY A 37 -4.87 16.44 -20.85
CA GLY A 37 -6.25 16.81 -21.18
C GLY A 37 -7.19 15.62 -21.34
N ASP A 38 -6.66 14.42 -21.60
CA ASP A 38 -7.44 13.19 -21.67
C ASP A 38 -7.49 12.49 -20.31
N SER A 39 -8.16 13.13 -19.35
CA SER A 39 -8.21 12.64 -17.97
C SER A 39 -8.85 11.25 -17.88
N THR A 40 -9.86 10.96 -18.72
CA THR A 40 -10.56 9.67 -18.68
C THR A 40 -9.66 8.52 -19.13
N LEU A 41 -8.96 8.63 -20.27
CA LEU A 41 -8.05 7.56 -20.69
C LEU A 41 -6.82 7.46 -19.78
N ALA A 42 -6.32 8.58 -19.26
CA ALA A 42 -5.25 8.55 -18.26
C ALA A 42 -5.68 7.76 -17.00
N CYS A 43 -6.91 7.95 -16.52
CA CYS A 43 -7.47 7.16 -15.42
C CYS A 43 -7.49 5.66 -15.73
N GLU A 44 -7.99 5.28 -16.90
CA GLU A 44 -8.06 3.87 -17.31
C GLU A 44 -6.67 3.24 -17.44
N ILE A 45 -5.69 3.96 -18.00
CA ILE A 45 -4.31 3.48 -18.10
C ILE A 45 -3.73 3.24 -16.69
N VAL A 46 -3.90 4.18 -15.76
CA VAL A 46 -3.42 4.03 -14.37
C VAL A 46 -4.10 2.86 -13.66
N PHE A 47 -5.39 2.64 -13.91
CA PHE A 47 -6.12 1.48 -13.38
C PHE A 47 -5.54 0.15 -13.89
N GLU A 48 -5.27 0.07 -15.20
CA GLU A 48 -4.67 -1.11 -15.83
C GLU A 48 -3.23 -1.36 -15.38
N ILE A 49 -2.43 -0.31 -15.13
CA ILE A 49 -1.11 -0.44 -14.47
C ILE A 49 -1.27 -1.10 -13.10
N GLY A 50 -2.29 -0.69 -12.34
CA GLY A 50 -2.63 -1.32 -11.06
C GLY A 50 -2.91 -2.81 -11.19
N ARG A 51 -3.69 -3.21 -12.20
CA ARG A 51 -3.96 -4.64 -12.51
C ARG A 51 -2.67 -5.40 -12.84
N SER A 52 -1.75 -4.80 -13.60
CA SER A 52 -0.45 -5.41 -13.90
C SER A 52 0.38 -5.63 -12.64
N PHE A 53 0.48 -4.64 -11.74
CA PHE A 53 1.18 -4.80 -10.47
C PHE A 53 0.57 -5.92 -9.62
N PHE A 54 -0.76 -5.95 -9.54
CA PHE A 54 -1.48 -6.96 -8.77
C PHE A 54 -1.19 -8.37 -9.29
N GLY A 55 -1.25 -8.58 -10.61
CA GLY A 55 -0.93 -9.86 -11.26
C GLY A 55 0.52 -10.31 -11.08
N ARG A 56 1.46 -9.38 -10.84
CA ARG A 56 2.87 -9.69 -10.53
C ARG A 56 3.13 -10.00 -9.05
N GLY A 57 2.09 -10.07 -8.22
CA GLY A 57 2.21 -10.28 -6.77
C GLY A 57 2.56 -9.02 -5.97
N ARG A 58 2.75 -7.87 -6.61
CA ARG A 58 2.92 -6.56 -5.97
C ARG A 58 1.54 -5.94 -5.68
N ARG A 59 0.78 -6.67 -4.86
CA ARG A 59 -0.66 -6.45 -4.67
C ARG A 59 -0.95 -5.09 -4.06
N GLY A 60 -0.13 -4.61 -3.13
CA GLY A 60 -0.33 -3.30 -2.55
C GLY A 60 -0.05 -2.18 -3.55
N ALA A 61 1.04 -2.27 -4.31
CA ALA A 61 1.32 -1.31 -5.38
C ALA A 61 0.19 -1.28 -6.43
N GLY A 62 -0.42 -2.44 -6.69
CA GLY A 62 -1.62 -2.54 -7.52
C GLY A 62 -2.80 -1.74 -6.96
N ILE A 63 -3.15 -1.96 -5.70
CA ILE A 63 -4.19 -1.22 -4.99
C ILE A 63 -3.90 0.29 -5.00
N GLY A 64 -2.66 0.70 -4.72
CA GLY A 64 -2.26 2.11 -4.72
C GLY A 64 -2.51 2.80 -6.07
N ASN A 65 -2.23 2.13 -7.19
CA ASN A 65 -2.51 2.64 -8.53
C ASN A 65 -4.02 2.67 -8.83
N MET A 66 -4.77 1.62 -8.47
CA MET A 66 -6.23 1.61 -8.65
C MET A 66 -6.90 2.74 -7.87
N LEU A 67 -6.46 2.99 -6.62
CA LEU A 67 -6.91 4.12 -5.82
C LEU A 67 -6.56 5.47 -6.44
N LYS A 68 -5.38 5.58 -7.05
CA LYS A 68 -4.98 6.78 -7.78
C LYS A 68 -5.92 7.02 -8.97
N ALA A 69 -6.28 5.98 -9.72
CA ALA A 69 -7.24 6.08 -10.82
C ALA A 69 -8.61 6.57 -10.33
N VAL A 70 -9.13 6.05 -9.22
CA VAL A 70 -10.40 6.53 -8.61
C VAL A 70 -10.33 8.02 -8.30
N LYS A 71 -9.24 8.48 -7.66
CA LYS A 71 -9.05 9.90 -7.34
C LYS A 71 -8.93 10.80 -8.57
N MET A 72 -8.57 10.24 -9.71
CA MET A 72 -8.52 10.95 -10.99
C MET A 72 -9.89 10.97 -11.72
N GLY A 73 -10.90 10.25 -11.22
CA GLY A 73 -12.25 10.19 -11.79
C GLY A 73 -12.58 8.89 -12.53
N HIS A 74 -11.84 7.79 -12.28
CA HIS A 74 -12.24 6.46 -12.75
C HIS A 74 -13.57 6.03 -12.12
N GLU A 75 -14.35 5.21 -12.82
CA GLU A 75 -15.68 4.77 -12.39
C GLU A 75 -15.65 4.17 -10.97
N GLU A 76 -16.38 4.84 -10.07
CA GLU A 76 -16.33 4.57 -8.63
C GLU A 76 -16.94 3.21 -8.29
N GLU A 77 -18.11 2.88 -8.84
CA GLU A 77 -18.86 1.65 -8.49
C GLU A 77 -18.10 0.38 -8.87
N HIS A 78 -17.53 0.33 -10.08
CA HIS A 78 -16.72 -0.81 -10.52
C HIS A 78 -15.48 -0.98 -9.62
N THR A 79 -14.85 0.14 -9.26
CA THR A 79 -13.63 0.09 -8.45
C THR A 79 -13.94 -0.26 -7.00
N GLU A 80 -15.02 0.27 -6.42
CA GLU A 80 -15.45 -0.05 -5.06
C GLU A 80 -15.76 -1.55 -4.91
N ASN A 81 -16.53 -2.12 -5.84
CA ASN A 81 -16.87 -3.54 -5.82
C ASN A 81 -15.62 -4.43 -5.91
N MET A 82 -14.66 -4.06 -6.75
CA MET A 82 -13.37 -4.75 -6.81
C MET A 82 -12.59 -4.59 -5.49
N MET A 83 -12.48 -3.36 -4.97
CA MET A 83 -11.73 -3.05 -3.76
C MET A 83 -12.27 -3.81 -2.53
N ARG A 84 -13.59 -4.00 -2.42
CA ARG A 84 -14.22 -4.83 -1.38
C ARG A 84 -13.68 -6.26 -1.32
N CYS A 85 -13.28 -6.82 -2.46
CA CYS A 85 -12.76 -8.18 -2.55
C CYS A 85 -11.24 -8.25 -2.39
N LEU A 86 -10.53 -7.15 -2.65
CA LEU A 86 -9.07 -7.12 -2.68
C LEU A 86 -8.45 -6.55 -1.42
N VAL A 87 -9.20 -5.77 -0.64
CA VAL A 87 -8.68 -4.96 0.46
C VAL A 87 -9.27 -5.41 1.80
N ASN A 88 -8.40 -5.62 2.80
CA ASN A 88 -8.78 -5.98 4.16
C ASN A 88 -9.13 -4.72 4.99
N GLU A 89 -9.48 -4.93 6.27
CA GLU A 89 -9.86 -3.83 7.18
C GLU A 89 -8.76 -2.79 7.41
N TYR A 90 -7.50 -3.15 7.17
CA TYR A 90 -6.34 -2.27 7.29
C TYR A 90 -6.08 -1.44 6.03
N GLY A 91 -6.86 -1.65 4.96
CA GLY A 91 -6.61 -1.01 3.67
C GLY A 91 -5.46 -1.65 2.87
N MET A 92 -5.07 -2.87 3.23
CA MET A 92 -4.01 -3.67 2.62
C MET A 92 -4.59 -4.82 1.78
N PRO A 93 -3.81 -5.47 0.89
CA PRO A 93 -4.28 -6.69 0.22
C PRO A 93 -4.79 -7.74 1.20
N VAL A 94 -5.94 -8.35 0.91
CA VAL A 94 -6.48 -9.47 1.68
C VAL A 94 -5.48 -10.62 1.71
N GLN A 95 -5.23 -11.13 2.91
CA GLN A 95 -4.42 -12.31 3.16
C GLN A 95 -5.29 -13.56 3.30
N LYS A 96 -4.66 -14.71 3.53
CA LYS A 96 -5.35 -16.02 3.65
C LYS A 96 -6.33 -16.12 4.82
N ASP A 97 -6.09 -15.36 5.88
CA ASP A 97 -6.86 -15.34 7.12
C ASP A 97 -6.64 -14.01 7.85
N SER A 98 -7.52 -13.70 8.81
CA SER A 98 -7.47 -12.45 9.58
C SER A 98 -6.18 -12.30 10.41
N LEU A 99 -5.62 -13.41 10.90
CA LEU A 99 -4.34 -13.38 11.62
C LEU A 99 -3.19 -12.97 10.70
N SER A 100 -3.24 -13.37 9.43
CA SER A 100 -2.27 -12.98 8.41
C SER A 100 -2.46 -11.53 8.00
N ASP A 101 -3.69 -11.02 7.96
CA ASP A 101 -3.97 -9.58 7.79
C ASP A 101 -3.36 -8.77 8.95
N ASP A 102 -3.61 -9.19 10.20
CA ASP A 102 -3.06 -8.55 11.41
C ASP A 102 -1.52 -8.54 11.36
N ARG A 103 -0.89 -9.68 11.01
CA ARG A 103 0.57 -9.80 10.86
C ARG A 103 1.10 -8.86 9.79
N ALA A 104 0.42 -8.79 8.64
CA ALA A 104 0.84 -7.93 7.54
C ALA A 104 0.77 -6.45 7.93
N ALA A 105 -0.29 -6.03 8.62
CA ALA A 105 -0.45 -4.69 9.15
C ALA A 105 0.62 -4.33 10.19
N PHE A 106 0.86 -5.22 11.17
CA PHE A 106 1.93 -5.07 12.15
C PHE A 106 3.29 -4.88 11.46
N THR A 107 3.58 -5.75 10.48
CA THR A 107 4.82 -5.71 9.71
C THR A 107 4.99 -4.39 8.98
N ALA A 108 3.95 -3.96 8.25
CA ALA A 108 3.95 -2.72 7.50
C ALA A 108 4.18 -1.49 8.40
N ILE A 109 3.51 -1.42 9.55
CA ILE A 109 3.69 -0.32 10.52
C ILE A 109 5.14 -0.20 10.97
N HIS A 110 5.78 -1.33 11.32
CA HIS A 110 7.14 -1.31 11.82
C HIS A 110 8.19 -1.11 10.73
N VAL A 111 7.98 -1.67 9.54
CA VAL A 111 8.81 -1.39 8.36
C VAL A 111 8.73 0.08 7.98
N MET A 112 7.53 0.67 7.97
CA MET A 112 7.34 2.10 7.75
C MET A 112 8.15 2.91 8.77
N ARG A 113 7.98 2.65 10.07
CA ARG A 113 8.77 3.33 11.13
C ARG A 113 10.28 3.24 10.90
N TYR A 114 10.78 2.06 10.53
CA TYR A 114 12.19 1.88 10.20
C TYR A 114 12.61 2.74 9.00
N LEU A 115 11.87 2.68 7.89
CA LEU A 115 12.20 3.44 6.68
C LEU A 115 12.13 4.95 6.89
N TYR A 116 11.20 5.46 7.70
CA TYR A 116 11.14 6.88 8.08
C TYR A 116 12.34 7.34 8.89
N SER A 117 12.93 6.46 9.72
CA SER A 117 14.15 6.78 10.46
C SER A 117 15.38 6.93 9.54
N LYS A 118 15.29 6.46 8.28
CA LYS A 118 16.37 6.57 7.30
C LYS A 118 16.18 7.80 6.43
N LYS A 119 17.28 8.56 6.25
CA LYS A 119 17.34 9.66 5.26
C LYS A 119 16.97 9.22 3.85
N SER A 120 17.23 7.97 3.49
CA SER A 120 16.94 7.43 2.16
C SER A 120 15.48 7.08 1.93
N GLY A 121 14.68 6.89 2.99
CA GLY A 121 13.33 6.34 2.88
C GLY A 121 13.28 4.96 2.20
N LYS A 122 14.38 4.20 2.20
CA LYS A 122 14.42 2.87 1.56
C LYS A 122 15.50 1.99 2.17
N PHE A 123 15.32 0.68 2.04
CA PHE A 123 16.36 -0.29 2.31
C PHE A 123 17.58 0.00 1.42
N GLY A 124 18.77 -0.05 2.00
CA GLY A 124 20.02 0.15 1.28
C GLY A 124 20.46 -1.11 0.53
N THR A 125 20.15 -2.29 1.07
CA THR A 125 20.51 -3.60 0.49
C THR A 125 19.43 -4.65 0.74
N HIS A 126 19.45 -5.75 -0.02
CA HIS A 126 18.59 -6.92 0.24
C HIS A 126 18.89 -7.57 1.60
N ALA A 127 20.16 -7.64 2.01
CA ALA A 127 20.54 -8.18 3.31
C ALA A 127 19.97 -7.35 4.47
N GLU A 128 19.99 -6.02 4.34
CA GLU A 128 19.35 -5.12 5.32
C GLU A 128 17.84 -5.37 5.37
N ARG A 129 17.18 -5.46 4.21
CA ARG A 129 15.75 -5.76 4.14
C ARG A 129 15.43 -7.08 4.87
N ASP A 130 16.16 -8.14 4.56
CA ASP A 130 15.90 -9.47 5.12
C ASP A 130 16.12 -9.47 6.65
N MET A 131 17.19 -8.83 7.13
CA MET A 131 17.46 -8.65 8.56
C MET A 131 16.32 -7.89 9.27
N ILE A 132 15.82 -6.79 8.69
CA ILE A 132 14.74 -6.00 9.28
C ILE A 132 13.43 -6.80 9.29
N MET A 133 13.14 -7.55 8.22
CA MET A 133 11.95 -8.39 8.15
C MET A 133 12.01 -9.55 9.15
N GLU A 134 13.19 -10.11 9.41
CA GLU A 134 13.42 -11.13 10.44
C GLU A 134 13.15 -10.55 11.84
N LEU A 135 13.74 -9.40 12.17
CA LEU A 135 13.50 -8.72 13.45
C LEU A 135 12.02 -8.40 13.69
N VAL A 136 11.30 -7.96 12.66
CA VAL A 136 9.86 -7.70 12.74
C VAL A 136 9.06 -9.00 12.87
N GLY A 137 9.53 -10.09 12.25
CA GLY A 137 8.96 -11.43 12.39
C GLY A 137 9.06 -11.97 13.82
N ASP A 138 10.22 -11.83 14.44
CA ASP A 138 10.46 -12.23 15.84
C ASP A 138 9.61 -11.39 16.79
N ALA A 139 9.60 -10.06 16.59
CA ALA A 139 8.76 -9.14 17.35
C ALA A 139 7.27 -9.47 17.25
N TRP A 140 6.79 -9.93 16.09
CA TRP A 140 5.41 -10.39 15.94
C TRP A 140 5.12 -11.66 16.74
N GLY A 141 6.09 -12.58 16.81
CA GLY A 141 6.03 -13.76 17.68
C GLY A 141 5.81 -13.36 19.13
N ASP A 142 6.71 -12.53 19.66
CA ASP A 142 6.65 -11.98 21.01
C ASP A 142 5.37 -11.18 21.29
N PHE A 143 4.94 -10.36 20.33
CA PHE A 143 3.74 -9.52 20.46
C PHE A 143 2.48 -10.38 20.69
N LYS A 144 2.30 -11.42 19.87
CA LYS A 144 1.11 -12.30 19.96
C LYS A 144 1.05 -13.12 21.25
N GLU A 145 2.20 -13.43 21.86
CA GLU A 145 2.22 -14.12 23.15
C GLU A 145 1.78 -13.22 24.31
N ARG A 146 1.93 -11.89 24.16
CA ARG A 146 1.67 -10.92 25.21
C ARG A 146 0.32 -10.21 25.08
N ILE A 147 -0.17 -10.04 23.85
CA ILE A 147 -1.36 -9.25 23.54
C ILE A 147 -2.40 -10.14 22.88
N ASP A 148 -3.56 -10.29 23.53
CA ASP A 148 -4.73 -10.91 22.91
C ASP A 148 -5.41 -9.90 21.98
N LEU A 149 -5.50 -10.23 20.69
CA LEU A 149 -6.19 -9.44 19.68
C LEU A 149 -7.66 -9.83 19.52
N CYS A 150 -8.10 -10.91 20.16
CA CYS A 150 -9.46 -11.41 20.04
C CYS A 150 -10.47 -10.36 20.53
N GLY A 151 -11.50 -10.09 19.73
CA GLY A 151 -12.55 -9.12 20.05
C GLY A 151 -12.16 -7.64 19.92
N LEU A 152 -10.89 -7.32 19.61
CA LEU A 152 -10.48 -5.95 19.35
C LEU A 152 -10.93 -5.50 17.95
N LYS A 153 -11.45 -4.27 17.86
CA LYS A 153 -11.71 -3.61 16.58
C LYS A 153 -10.39 -3.26 15.88
N THR A 154 -10.41 -3.14 14.56
CA THR A 154 -9.24 -2.83 13.71
C THR A 154 -8.42 -1.65 14.24
N MET A 155 -9.07 -0.54 14.61
CA MET A 155 -8.38 0.65 15.15
C MET A 155 -7.69 0.39 16.49
N GLN A 156 -8.29 -0.44 17.36
CA GLN A 156 -7.68 -0.83 18.63
C GLN A 156 -6.45 -1.71 18.40
N LYS A 157 -6.53 -2.63 17.43
CA LYS A 157 -5.37 -3.43 17.00
C LYS A 157 -4.25 -2.54 16.46
N ILE A 158 -4.56 -1.58 15.59
CA ILE A 158 -3.57 -0.60 15.07
C ILE A 158 -2.90 0.17 16.21
N SER A 159 -3.67 0.63 17.21
CA SER A 159 -3.09 1.29 18.40
C SER A 159 -2.07 0.40 19.10
N LYS A 160 -2.43 -0.88 19.34
CA LYS A 160 -1.54 -1.85 19.98
C LYS A 160 -0.29 -2.14 19.15
N PHE A 161 -0.42 -2.25 17.84
CA PHE A 161 0.73 -2.43 16.94
C PHE A 161 1.69 -1.23 17.03
N ARG A 162 1.15 -0.01 17.09
CA ARG A 162 1.97 1.22 17.21
C ARG A 162 2.62 1.38 18.58
N GLU A 163 1.93 0.99 19.65
CA GLU A 163 2.45 1.01 21.03
C GLU A 163 3.64 0.06 21.21
N TYR A 164 3.70 -1.03 20.44
CA TYR A 164 4.84 -1.95 20.48
C TYR A 164 6.09 -1.29 19.89
N VAL A 165 7.25 -1.49 20.53
CA VAL A 165 8.52 -0.88 20.13
C VAL A 165 9.51 -1.97 19.76
N ILE A 166 10.03 -1.89 18.53
CA ILE A 166 11.14 -2.72 18.05
C ILE A 166 12.38 -1.83 18.01
N PHE A 167 13.45 -2.28 18.65
CA PHE A 167 14.75 -1.62 18.57
C PHE A 167 15.47 -2.07 17.30
N PHE A 168 15.42 -1.23 16.27
CA PHE A 168 16.15 -1.50 15.04
C PHE A 168 17.62 -1.10 15.17
N PRO A 169 18.56 -1.89 14.61
CA PRO A 169 19.95 -1.48 14.52
C PRO A 169 20.05 -0.28 13.56
N THR A 170 20.14 0.93 14.10
CA THR A 170 20.40 2.15 13.33
C THR A 170 21.90 2.45 13.34
N PHE A 171 22.48 2.73 12.18
CA PHE A 171 23.88 3.17 12.07
C PHE A 171 24.12 4.59 12.60
N ASN A 172 23.04 5.33 12.86
CA ASN A 172 23.09 6.63 13.51
C ASN A 172 22.50 6.49 14.92
N VAL A 173 23.27 6.92 15.92
CA VAL A 173 22.76 7.19 17.28
C VAL A 173 21.82 8.38 17.17
N PRO A 174 20.52 8.26 17.49
CA PRO A 174 19.65 9.41 17.56
C PRO A 174 20.14 10.32 18.69
N GLU A 175 20.54 11.55 18.39
CA GLU A 175 20.52 12.62 19.38
C GLU A 175 19.06 12.80 19.76
N SER A 176 18.73 12.38 20.99
CA SER A 176 17.39 12.26 21.57
C SER A 176 16.39 11.42 20.75
N ILE A 177 15.93 10.33 21.36
CA ILE A 177 14.57 9.82 21.12
C ILE A 177 13.63 10.84 21.78
N GLU A 178 13.60 12.07 21.27
CA GLU A 178 12.42 12.89 21.48
C GLU A 178 11.33 12.14 20.72
N SER A 179 10.44 11.56 21.51
CA SER A 179 9.07 11.29 21.11
C SER A 179 8.44 12.63 20.75
N ASP A 180 8.92 13.25 19.67
CA ASP A 180 8.15 14.19 18.89
C ASP A 180 7.10 13.32 18.22
N GLY A 181 6.13 12.94 19.05
CA GLY A 181 4.92 12.31 18.62
C GLY A 181 4.30 13.36 17.75
N GLU A 182 4.56 13.26 16.44
CA GLU A 182 3.61 13.68 15.44
C GLU A 182 2.28 13.17 15.97
N HIS A 183 1.52 14.10 16.54
CA HIS A 183 0.15 13.90 16.95
C HIS A 183 -0.57 13.74 15.63
N ILE A 184 -0.44 12.56 15.02
CA ILE A 184 -1.35 12.12 14.00
C ILE A 184 -2.63 11.90 14.79
N ILE A 185 -3.46 12.93 14.79
CA ILE A 185 -4.81 12.88 15.30
C ILE A 185 -5.55 11.92 14.38
N TYR A 186 -5.51 10.64 14.72
CA TYR A 186 -6.34 9.63 14.08
C TYR A 186 -7.75 9.86 14.60
N ALA A 187 -8.52 10.67 13.87
CA ALA A 187 -9.96 10.73 14.08
C ALA A 187 -10.55 9.34 13.80
N ASP A 188 -11.47 8.92 14.66
CA ASP A 188 -12.20 7.67 14.56
C ASP A 188 -13.19 7.76 13.39
N PHE A 189 -12.70 7.49 12.17
CA PHE A 189 -13.52 7.43 10.96
C PHE A 189 -14.02 6.00 10.69
N GLY A 190 -14.28 5.22 11.74
CA GLY A 190 -14.74 3.84 11.65
C GLY A 190 -16.10 3.71 10.95
N GLY A 191 -16.08 3.75 9.61
CA GLY A 191 -17.26 3.69 8.74
C GLY A 191 -17.48 4.93 7.85
N ASP A 192 -16.72 6.00 8.03
CA ASP A 192 -16.93 7.23 7.27
C ASP A 192 -16.27 7.19 5.89
N LEU A 193 -16.94 7.82 4.92
CA LEU A 193 -16.40 8.05 3.59
C LEU A 193 -15.17 8.96 3.67
N CYS A 194 -14.18 8.68 2.81
CA CYS A 194 -12.97 9.46 2.74
C CYS A 194 -13.25 10.86 2.18
N SER A 195 -12.77 11.88 2.87
CA SER A 195 -12.93 13.29 2.48
C SER A 195 -12.18 13.69 1.20
N CYS A 196 -11.37 12.80 0.61
CA CYS A 196 -10.65 13.09 -0.63
C CYS A 196 -11.51 12.98 -1.90
N GLY A 197 -12.81 12.69 -1.76
CA GLY A 197 -13.74 12.58 -2.89
C GLY A 197 -13.67 11.24 -3.63
N SER A 198 -13.05 10.20 -3.04
CA SER A 198 -12.93 8.89 -3.69
C SER A 198 -14.18 8.01 -3.61
N GLY A 199 -15.23 8.41 -2.88
CA GLY A 199 -16.39 7.55 -2.59
C GLY A 199 -16.10 6.34 -1.69
N LEU A 200 -14.84 6.03 -1.40
CA LEU A 200 -14.40 4.89 -0.57
C LEU A 200 -14.35 5.21 0.93
N PRO A 201 -14.47 4.20 1.82
CA PRO A 201 -14.19 4.35 3.26
C PRO A 201 -12.78 4.88 3.53
N TYR A 202 -12.61 5.69 4.59
CA TYR A 202 -11.31 6.28 4.95
C TYR A 202 -10.18 5.24 5.03
N MET A 203 -10.42 4.12 5.71
CA MET A 203 -9.45 3.03 5.89
C MET A 203 -9.07 2.32 4.59
N TRP A 204 -9.84 2.45 3.51
CA TRP A 204 -9.52 1.88 2.20
C TRP A 204 -8.87 2.88 1.25
N CYS A 205 -8.83 4.15 1.64
CA CYS A 205 -8.33 5.23 0.80
C CYS A 205 -7.14 5.95 1.45
N CYS A 206 -7.37 7.11 2.06
CA CYS A 206 -6.27 7.91 2.64
C CYS A 206 -5.79 7.41 4.01
N GLY A 207 -6.64 6.66 4.73
CA GLY A 207 -6.32 6.10 6.05
C GLY A 207 -5.70 4.71 6.03
N ARG A 208 -5.51 4.14 4.84
CA ARG A 208 -4.98 2.77 4.70
C ARG A 208 -3.55 2.66 5.22
N ILE A 209 -3.21 1.48 5.71
CA ILE A 209 -1.82 1.10 5.93
C ILE A 209 -1.24 0.68 4.57
N LYS A 210 -0.11 1.29 4.20
CA LYS A 210 0.61 0.91 2.98
C LYS A 210 1.34 -0.40 3.22
N SER A 211 1.21 -1.32 2.28
CA SER A 211 1.91 -2.60 2.32
C SER A 211 3.43 -2.43 2.20
N VAL A 212 4.18 -3.44 2.63
CA VAL A 212 5.64 -3.44 2.50
C VAL A 212 6.08 -3.28 1.04
N ASP A 213 5.39 -3.91 0.08
CA ASP A 213 5.72 -3.74 -1.33
C ASP A 213 5.48 -2.32 -1.83
N GLU A 214 4.53 -1.56 -1.28
CA GLU A 214 4.37 -0.14 -1.62
C GLU A 214 5.45 0.74 -1.02
N LEU A 215 5.78 0.51 0.26
CA LEU A 215 6.79 1.27 0.99
C LEU A 215 8.17 1.14 0.33
N GLU A 216 8.50 -0.04 -0.17
CA GLU A 216 9.76 -0.31 -0.89
C GLU A 216 9.93 0.49 -2.18
N ASN A 217 8.83 0.93 -2.79
CA ASN A 217 8.86 1.74 -4.01
C ASN A 217 8.85 3.24 -3.75
N GLY A 218 9.05 3.66 -2.51
CA GLY A 218 9.12 5.07 -2.12
C GLY A 218 7.78 5.79 -2.16
N VAL A 219 6.67 5.05 -2.15
CA VAL A 219 5.33 5.63 -2.07
C VAL A 219 5.01 5.90 -0.59
N PHE A 220 5.51 7.01 -0.04
CA PHE A 220 5.22 7.48 1.33
C PHE A 220 3.94 8.31 1.43
#